data_AF-A0A534YJ00-F1
#
_entry.id   AF-A0A534YJ00-F1
#
_cell.length_a   1.000
_cell.length_b   1.000
_cell.length_c   1.000
_cell.angle_alpha   90.00
_cell.angle_beta   90.00
_cell.angle_gamma   90.00
#
_symmetry.space_group_name_H-M   'P 1'
#
loop_
_entity.id
_entity.type
_entity.pdbx_description
1 polymer ?
#
loop_
_entity_poly.entity_id
_entity_poly.type
_entity_poly.pdbx_seq_one_letter_code
_entity_poly.pdbx_strand_id
1 'polypeptide(L)'
;MFPSSLPTVLSKESLALRARWARKRFKSFSREMQPPPAKADPAVNVLYGAAQPILGARILLKDPELLREGLVPAVWLAAFCAVCALVSPADGPIWAGRFKTFYRTFAVLAPVPSIVFAKHYARMAALVRWKLGFGACGPREYPLFTSLRRAIQQAIVIAIGLLPLAAIWHFIPFFGKIISQVVVGAWTVHWVVVDAFDDARVLLPGETVKSAEATDQRARSPWFVRMFLRAADHIPVRPVAGALRKFARFCDRLSLPWRGEFALMEGHPTISTGFAFMTATLLAVPVMNLLFRPIILVASSHLLGHLEAEDPASQHPDATMPQRMFPAR
;
A
#
# COMPACT_ATOMS: atom_id res chain seq x y z
N MET A 1 41.38 -5.07 -3.52
CA MET A 1 41.87 -6.01 -4.54
C MET A 1 41.02 -7.28 -4.42
N PHE A 2 40.09 -7.51 -5.35
CA PHE A 2 39.21 -8.68 -5.34
C PHE A 2 39.95 -9.88 -5.95
N PRO A 3 39.90 -11.09 -5.36
CA PRO A 3 40.26 -12.29 -6.09
C PRO A 3 39.06 -12.74 -6.93
N SER A 4 39.29 -12.78 -8.23
CA SER A 4 38.50 -13.41 -9.25
C SER A 4 38.58 -14.94 -9.14
N SER A 5 37.57 -15.56 -8.55
CA SER A 5 37.23 -16.98 -8.77
C SER A 5 35.87 -17.30 -8.13
N LEU A 6 34.87 -17.60 -8.97
CA LEU A 6 33.64 -18.29 -8.54
C LEU A 6 33.98 -19.75 -8.25
N PRO A 7 33.52 -20.29 -7.10
CA PRO A 7 32.83 -21.57 -7.13
C PRO A 7 31.43 -21.46 -6.53
N THR A 8 30.51 -21.98 -7.32
CA THR A 8 29.06 -22.02 -7.16
C THR A 8 28.62 -23.08 -6.16
N VAL A 9 29.03 -22.99 -4.89
CA VAL A 9 28.37 -23.72 -3.79
C VAL A 9 28.40 -22.84 -2.54
N LEU A 10 27.31 -22.14 -2.25
CA LEU A 10 27.12 -21.52 -0.94
C LEU A 10 27.14 -22.65 0.10
N SER A 11 28.20 -22.75 0.89
CA SER A 11 28.27 -23.74 1.98
C SER A 11 27.07 -23.57 2.91
N LYS A 12 26.55 -24.66 3.49
CA LYS A 12 25.42 -24.60 4.44
C LYS A 12 25.68 -23.62 5.59
N GLU A 13 26.94 -23.49 6.01
CA GLU A 13 27.39 -22.53 7.02
C GLU A 13 27.23 -21.08 6.57
N SER A 14 27.56 -20.76 5.31
CA SER A 14 27.36 -19.43 4.73
C SER A 14 25.88 -19.05 4.65
N LEU A 15 25.00 -20.00 4.33
CA LEU A 15 23.54 -19.80 4.33
C LEU A 15 23.00 -19.59 5.74
N ALA A 16 23.46 -20.39 6.72
CA ALA A 16 23.05 -20.25 8.11
C ALA A 16 23.52 -18.91 8.72
N LEU A 17 24.71 -18.42 8.36
CA LEU A 17 25.20 -17.10 8.76
C LEU A 17 24.35 -15.98 8.16
N ARG A 18 24.06 -16.04 6.84
CA ARG A 18 23.17 -15.08 6.17
C ARG A 18 21.76 -15.06 6.76
N ALA A 19 21.19 -16.23 7.04
CA ALA A 19 19.88 -16.34 7.67
C ALA A 19 19.86 -15.77 9.09
N ARG A 20 20.89 -16.04 9.90
CA ARG A 20 21.03 -15.47 11.26
C ARG A 20 21.17 -13.94 11.21
N TRP A 21 21.98 -13.43 10.30
CA TRP A 21 22.14 -11.99 10.07
C TRP A 21 20.81 -11.34 9.65
N ALA A 22 20.14 -11.90 8.64
CA ALA A 22 18.87 -11.39 8.14
C ALA A 22 17.79 -11.39 9.24
N ARG A 23 17.70 -12.47 10.02
CA ARG A 23 16.79 -12.57 11.17
C ARG A 23 17.10 -11.54 12.24
N LYS A 24 18.38 -11.32 12.58
CA LYS A 24 18.80 -10.29 13.55
C LYS A 24 18.41 -8.89 13.07
N ARG A 25 18.66 -8.60 11.79
CA ARG A 25 18.36 -7.28 11.21
C ARG A 25 16.86 -7.02 11.10
N PHE A 26 16.09 -8.00 10.60
CA PHE A 26 14.63 -7.96 10.58
C PHE A 26 14.03 -7.75 11.99
N LYS A 27 14.55 -8.47 12.99
CA LYS A 27 14.12 -8.32 14.39
C LYS A 27 14.42 -6.93 14.96
N SER A 28 15.54 -6.33 14.57
CA SER A 28 15.89 -4.96 14.96
C SER A 28 14.92 -3.95 14.34
N PHE A 29 14.73 -4.01 13.02
CA PHE A 29 13.83 -3.10 12.30
C PHE A 29 12.36 -3.24 12.69
N SER A 30 11.92 -4.42 13.13
CA SER A 30 10.54 -4.62 13.60
C SER A 30 10.32 -4.17 15.04
N ARG A 31 11.38 -3.86 15.81
CA ARG A 31 11.28 -3.52 17.24
C ARG A 31 11.41 -2.04 17.52
N GLU A 32 12.33 -1.38 16.83
CA GLU A 32 12.72 -0.01 17.06
C GLU A 32 12.34 0.84 15.84
N MET A 33 11.84 2.05 16.10
CA MET A 33 11.64 3.05 15.07
C MET A 33 13.02 3.55 14.64
N GLN A 34 13.35 3.33 13.38
CA GLN A 34 14.65 3.68 12.79
C GLN A 34 14.41 4.26 11.40
N PRO A 35 15.21 5.25 10.98
CA PRO A 35 15.17 5.73 9.60
C PRO A 35 15.55 4.62 8.61
N PRO A 36 15.15 4.75 7.34
CA PRO A 36 15.54 3.83 6.30
C PRO A 36 17.08 3.74 6.22
N PRO A 37 17.62 2.53 6.02
CA PRO A 37 19.05 2.35 5.85
C PRO A 37 19.52 2.99 4.54
N ALA A 38 20.76 3.48 4.51
CA ALA A 38 21.32 4.11 3.32
C ALA A 38 21.18 3.22 2.06
N LYS A 39 21.01 3.85 0.90
CA LYS A 39 20.70 3.20 -0.40
C LYS A 39 21.74 2.18 -0.90
N ALA A 40 22.84 1.96 -0.19
CA ALA A 40 23.95 1.13 -0.63
C ALA A 40 23.69 -0.38 -0.61
N ASP A 41 22.80 -0.90 0.26
CA ASP A 41 22.51 -2.34 0.35
C ASP A 41 21.03 -2.66 0.03
N PRO A 42 20.74 -3.23 -1.16
CA PRO A 42 19.40 -3.64 -1.57
C PRO A 42 18.76 -4.67 -0.62
N ALA A 43 19.53 -5.62 -0.09
CA ALA A 43 19.00 -6.68 0.75
C ALA A 43 18.58 -6.15 2.12
N VAL A 44 19.36 -5.22 2.69
CA VAL A 44 19.00 -4.53 3.94
C VAL A 44 17.74 -3.70 3.76
N ASN A 45 17.59 -3.00 2.63
CA ASN A 45 16.39 -2.22 2.32
C ASN A 45 15.14 -3.09 2.17
N VAL A 46 15.24 -4.26 1.53
CA VAL A 46 14.14 -5.24 1.47
C VAL A 46 13.77 -5.71 2.88
N LEU A 47 14.74 -6.05 3.72
CA LEU A 47 14.47 -6.46 5.11
C LEU A 47 13.85 -5.34 5.94
N TYR A 48 14.29 -4.09 5.72
CA TYR A 48 13.72 -2.91 6.36
C TYR A 48 12.26 -2.72 5.98
N GLY A 49 11.94 -2.73 4.68
CA GLY A 49 10.56 -2.64 4.19
C GLY A 49 9.68 -3.76 4.71
N ALA A 50 10.19 -5.00 4.69
CA ALA A 50 9.46 -6.16 5.21
C ALA A 50 9.21 -6.09 6.72
N ALA A 51 10.03 -5.37 7.48
CA ALA A 51 9.83 -5.23 8.92
C ALA A 51 8.74 -4.20 9.28
N GLN A 52 8.42 -3.26 8.39
CA GLN A 52 7.50 -2.16 8.69
C GLN A 52 6.10 -2.61 9.08
N PRO A 53 5.44 -3.58 8.41
CA PRO A 53 4.11 -4.02 8.84
C PRO A 53 4.10 -4.63 10.24
N ILE A 54 5.17 -5.32 10.63
CA ILE A 54 5.32 -5.86 11.99
C ILE A 54 5.57 -4.74 13.00
N LEU A 55 6.38 -3.73 12.64
CA LEU A 55 6.59 -2.54 13.45
C LEU A 55 5.27 -1.77 13.64
N GLY A 56 4.51 -1.56 12.56
CA GLY A 56 3.20 -0.89 12.58
C GLY A 56 2.20 -1.60 13.48
N ALA A 57 2.14 -2.94 13.42
CA ALA A 57 1.32 -3.73 14.34
C ALA A 57 1.73 -3.54 15.80
N ARG A 58 3.03 -3.47 16.08
CA ARG A 58 3.53 -3.24 17.45
C ARG A 58 3.23 -1.84 17.94
N ILE A 59 3.36 -0.83 17.09
CA ILE A 59 3.01 0.56 17.42
C ILE A 59 1.51 0.65 17.74
N LEU A 60 0.67 0.10 16.85
CA LEU A 60 -0.77 0.04 17.03
C LEU A 60 -1.17 -0.65 18.34
N LEU A 61 -0.58 -1.79 18.67
CA LEU A 61 -0.92 -2.55 19.88
C LEU A 61 -0.37 -1.91 21.17
N LYS A 62 0.67 -1.08 21.09
CA LYS A 62 1.27 -0.40 22.25
C LYS A 62 0.56 0.90 22.60
N ASP A 63 -0.11 1.52 21.62
CA ASP A 63 -0.81 2.78 21.82
C ASP A 63 -2.32 2.53 21.88
N PRO A 64 -2.95 2.63 23.08
CA PRO A 64 -4.36 2.31 23.25
C PRO A 64 -5.30 3.25 22.48
N GLU A 65 -4.87 4.49 22.23
CA GLU A 65 -5.62 5.46 21.45
C GLU A 65 -5.63 5.04 19.97
N LEU A 66 -4.46 4.73 19.40
CA LEU A 66 -4.37 4.22 18.03
C LEU A 66 -5.12 2.91 17.85
N LEU A 67 -5.04 2.00 18.83
CA LEU A 67 -5.77 0.73 18.79
C LEU A 67 -7.27 0.97 18.77
N ARG A 68 -7.78 1.85 19.64
CA ARG A 68 -9.19 2.22 19.69
C ARG A 68 -9.65 2.80 18.36
N GLU A 69 -8.92 3.79 17.83
CA GLU A 69 -9.24 4.43 16.55
C GLU A 69 -9.20 3.42 15.39
N GLY A 70 -8.22 2.51 15.38
CA GLY A 70 -8.11 1.45 14.37
C GLY A 70 -9.23 0.41 14.43
N LEU A 71 -9.77 0.14 15.63
CA LEU A 71 -10.87 -0.83 15.82
C LEU A 71 -12.23 -0.30 15.39
N VAL A 72 -12.44 1.03 15.36
CA VAL A 72 -13.76 1.62 15.05
C VAL A 72 -14.36 1.07 13.75
N PRO A 73 -13.68 1.13 12.58
CA PRO A 73 -14.27 0.63 11.34
C PRO A 73 -14.52 -0.88 11.35
N ALA A 74 -13.63 -1.65 11.98
CA ALA A 74 -13.74 -3.11 12.06
C ALA A 74 -14.93 -3.53 12.93
N VAL A 75 -15.15 -2.87 14.07
CA VAL A 75 -16.28 -3.14 14.98
C VAL A 75 -17.60 -2.79 14.30
N TRP A 76 -17.68 -1.63 13.63
CA TRP A 76 -18.89 -1.24 12.89
C TRP A 76 -19.23 -2.22 11.77
N LEU A 77 -18.24 -2.64 10.98
CA LEU A 77 -18.45 -3.62 9.92
C LEU A 77 -18.89 -4.98 10.50
N ALA A 78 -18.22 -5.45 11.56
CA ALA A 78 -18.58 -6.70 12.22
C ALA A 78 -19.99 -6.65 12.81
N ALA A 79 -20.37 -5.56 13.47
CA ALA A 79 -21.72 -5.36 13.99
C ALA A 79 -22.77 -5.39 12.87
N PHE A 80 -22.52 -4.70 11.74
CA PHE A 80 -23.42 -4.75 10.59
C PHE A 80 -23.54 -6.16 10.00
N CYS A 81 -22.42 -6.86 9.83
CA CYS A 81 -22.42 -8.24 9.34
C CYS A 81 -23.16 -9.18 10.30
N ALA A 82 -23.05 -8.97 11.61
CA ALA A 82 -23.79 -9.73 12.61
C ALA A 82 -25.29 -9.49 12.53
N VAL A 83 -25.73 -8.23 12.36
CA VAL A 83 -27.15 -7.90 12.15
C VAL A 83 -27.69 -8.57 10.89
N CYS A 84 -26.99 -8.42 9.75
CA CYS A 84 -27.36 -9.09 8.50
C CYS A 84 -27.45 -10.61 8.68
N ALA A 85 -26.45 -11.19 9.35
CA ALA A 85 -26.44 -12.61 9.65
C ALA A 85 -27.63 -13.02 10.50
N LEU A 86 -28.08 -12.23 11.48
CA LEU A 86 -29.21 -12.52 12.39
C LEU A 86 -30.61 -12.30 11.78
N VAL A 87 -30.74 -11.47 10.75
CA VAL A 87 -32.03 -11.23 10.08
C VAL A 87 -32.26 -12.09 8.83
N SER A 88 -31.18 -12.59 8.21
CA SER A 88 -31.28 -13.39 6.98
C SER A 88 -31.90 -14.77 7.24
N PRO A 89 -32.64 -15.38 6.31
CA PRO A 89 -33.05 -16.78 6.46
C PRO A 89 -31.81 -17.69 6.61
N ALA A 90 -31.85 -18.66 7.53
CA ALA A 90 -30.74 -19.57 7.73
C ALA A 90 -30.82 -20.74 6.73
N ASP A 91 -29.84 -20.84 5.83
CA ASP A 91 -29.66 -22.03 4.99
C ASP A 91 -28.96 -23.14 5.80
N GLY A 92 -29.69 -24.19 6.19
CA GLY A 92 -29.16 -25.33 6.95
C GLY A 92 -29.14 -25.13 8.47
N PRO A 93 -28.25 -25.79 9.24
CA PRO A 93 -28.19 -25.67 10.68
C PRO A 93 -28.01 -24.21 11.11
N ILE A 94 -28.86 -23.75 12.04
CA ILE A 94 -29.03 -22.32 12.36
C ILE A 94 -27.67 -21.63 12.56
N TRP A 95 -26.82 -22.12 13.45
CA TRP A 95 -25.52 -21.49 13.72
C TRP A 95 -24.54 -21.52 12.55
N ALA A 96 -24.49 -22.62 11.79
CA ALA A 96 -23.62 -22.74 10.63
C ALA A 96 -24.05 -21.81 9.49
N GLY A 97 -25.36 -21.72 9.21
CA GLY A 97 -25.93 -20.83 8.19
C GLY A 97 -25.71 -19.36 8.54
N ARG A 98 -25.87 -18.98 9.81
CA ARG A 98 -25.61 -17.62 10.32
C ARG A 98 -24.14 -17.25 10.18
N PHE A 99 -23.22 -18.13 10.57
CA PHE A 99 -21.78 -17.91 10.45
C PHE A 99 -21.36 -17.76 8.97
N LYS A 100 -21.85 -18.63 8.09
CA LYS A 100 -21.62 -18.53 6.64
C LYS A 100 -22.11 -17.19 6.09
N THR A 101 -23.29 -16.74 6.51
CA THR A 101 -23.88 -15.45 6.09
C THR A 101 -23.06 -14.26 6.59
N PHE A 102 -22.57 -14.31 7.83
CA PHE A 102 -21.68 -13.29 8.39
C PHE A 102 -20.44 -13.10 7.52
N TYR A 103 -19.68 -14.17 7.27
CA TYR A 103 -18.43 -14.09 6.50
C TYR A 103 -18.67 -13.75 5.03
N ARG A 104 -19.77 -14.24 4.44
CA ARG A 104 -20.16 -13.86 3.07
C ARG A 104 -20.46 -12.36 2.99
N THR A 105 -21.22 -11.83 3.95
CA THR A 105 -21.53 -10.39 4.01
C THR A 105 -20.26 -9.57 4.22
N PHE A 106 -19.40 -10.00 5.14
CA PHE A 106 -18.10 -9.36 5.39
C PHE A 106 -17.23 -9.31 4.13
N ALA A 107 -17.13 -10.43 3.38
CA ALA A 107 -16.37 -10.48 2.14
C ALA A 107 -16.93 -9.55 1.06
N VAL A 108 -18.27 -9.49 0.91
CA VAL A 108 -18.95 -8.61 -0.05
C VAL A 108 -18.75 -7.13 0.32
N LEU A 109 -18.78 -6.80 1.61
CA LEU A 109 -18.67 -5.42 2.11
C LEU A 109 -17.24 -4.98 2.42
N ALA A 110 -16.23 -5.81 2.18
CA ALA A 110 -14.83 -5.48 2.44
C ALA A 110 -14.36 -4.13 1.83
N PRO A 111 -14.86 -3.67 0.67
CA PRO A 111 -14.53 -2.35 0.12
C PRO A 111 -15.27 -1.17 0.77
N VAL A 112 -16.35 -1.42 1.53
CA VAL A 112 -17.20 -0.35 2.06
C VAL A 112 -16.48 0.47 3.15
N PRO A 113 -15.74 -0.13 4.11
CA PRO A 113 -15.08 0.65 5.13
C PRO A 113 -14.10 1.70 4.61
N SER A 114 -13.34 1.40 3.54
CA SER A 114 -12.39 2.37 2.98
C SER A 114 -13.08 3.59 2.37
N ILE A 115 -14.34 3.47 1.96
CA ILE A 115 -15.12 4.58 1.41
C ILE A 115 -15.81 5.34 2.55
N VAL A 116 -16.54 4.64 3.42
CA VAL A 116 -17.36 5.25 4.49
C VAL A 116 -16.48 5.88 5.57
N PHE A 117 -15.39 5.21 5.95
CA PHE A 117 -14.47 5.65 6.99
C PHE A 117 -13.21 6.34 6.43
N ALA A 118 -13.22 6.77 5.16
CA ALA A 118 -12.07 7.45 4.54
C ALA A 118 -11.55 8.64 5.37
N LYS A 119 -12.46 9.49 5.87
CA LYS A 119 -12.11 10.62 6.74
C LYS A 119 -11.52 10.18 8.07
N HIS A 120 -12.01 9.07 8.62
CA HIS A 120 -11.51 8.49 9.87
C HIS A 120 -10.07 8.00 9.69
N TYR A 121 -9.80 7.28 8.61
CA TYR A 121 -8.44 6.84 8.27
C TYR A 121 -7.50 8.04 8.03
N ALA A 122 -7.95 9.09 7.34
CA ALA A 122 -7.15 10.31 7.15
C ALA A 122 -6.79 10.99 8.49
N ARG A 123 -7.70 11.04 9.46
CA ARG A 123 -7.43 11.53 10.82
C ARG A 123 -6.47 10.64 11.58
N MET A 124 -6.67 9.33 11.48
CA MET A 124 -5.77 8.36 12.09
C MET A 124 -4.35 8.49 11.53
N ALA A 125 -4.17 8.68 10.23
CA ALA A 125 -2.86 8.89 9.61
C ALA A 125 -2.17 10.15 10.16
N ALA A 126 -2.88 11.26 10.29
CA ALA A 126 -2.36 12.49 10.91
C ALA A 126 -1.99 12.27 12.39
N LEU A 127 -2.83 11.59 13.15
CA LEU A 127 -2.56 11.24 14.55
C LEU A 127 -1.30 10.37 14.68
N VAL A 128 -1.15 9.37 13.80
CA VAL A 128 0.03 8.50 13.78
C VAL A 128 1.28 9.34 13.46
N ARG A 129 1.26 10.19 12.43
CA ARG A 129 2.40 11.06 12.08
C ARG A 129 2.82 11.96 13.24
N TRP A 130 1.85 12.52 13.95
CA TRP A 130 2.10 13.31 15.16
C TRP A 130 2.73 12.46 16.28
N LYS A 131 2.16 11.29 16.59
CA LYS A 131 2.69 10.38 17.64
C LYS A 131 4.08 9.84 17.33
N LEU A 132 4.42 9.69 16.05
CA LEU A 132 5.74 9.27 15.59
C LEU A 132 6.77 10.40 15.60
N GLY A 133 6.36 11.65 15.88
CA GLY A 133 7.26 12.79 16.00
C GLY A 133 7.67 13.43 14.68
N PHE A 134 6.95 13.19 13.57
CA PHE A 134 7.25 13.81 12.26
C PHE A 134 6.82 15.28 12.14
N GLY A 135 6.35 15.89 13.23
CA GLY A 135 5.94 17.29 13.27
C GLY A 135 4.44 17.52 13.00
N ALA A 136 4.09 18.80 12.87
CA ALA A 136 2.69 19.20 12.66
C ALA A 136 2.20 18.79 11.26
N CYS A 137 1.07 18.11 11.20
CA CYS A 137 0.39 17.74 9.96
C CYS A 137 -1.12 17.70 10.16
N GLY A 138 -1.87 17.84 9.07
CA GLY A 138 -3.33 17.78 9.04
C GLY A 138 -3.84 16.53 8.32
N PRO A 139 -5.09 16.12 8.57
CA PRO A 139 -5.70 15.01 7.85
C PRO A 139 -6.02 15.39 6.40
N ARG A 140 -5.70 14.51 5.45
CA ARG A 140 -6.08 14.66 4.05
C ARG A 140 -7.50 14.14 3.80
N GLU A 141 -8.49 14.93 4.22
CA GLU A 141 -9.89 14.53 4.16
C GLU A 141 -10.51 14.74 2.78
N TYR A 142 -11.23 13.72 2.31
CA TYR A 142 -12.03 13.79 1.09
C TYR A 142 -13.53 13.74 1.38
N PRO A 143 -14.37 14.41 0.56
CA PRO A 143 -15.79 14.14 0.52
C PRO A 143 -16.07 12.69 0.12
N LEU A 144 -17.15 12.11 0.64
CA LEU A 144 -17.54 10.71 0.39
C LEU A 144 -17.63 10.38 -1.11
N PHE A 145 -18.19 11.30 -1.90
CA PHE A 145 -18.29 11.14 -3.35
C PHE A 145 -16.92 11.06 -4.03
N THR A 146 -15.94 11.85 -3.58
CA THR A 146 -14.57 11.80 -4.09
C THR A 146 -13.91 10.48 -3.71
N SER A 147 -14.07 10.01 -2.47
CA SER A 147 -13.58 8.71 -2.03
C SER A 147 -14.18 7.55 -2.84
N LEU A 148 -15.49 7.59 -3.09
CA LEU A 148 -16.17 6.60 -3.94
C LEU A 148 -15.64 6.63 -5.38
N ARG A 149 -15.50 7.82 -5.96
CA ARG A 149 -14.94 7.98 -7.30
C ARG A 149 -13.52 7.42 -7.40
N ARG A 150 -12.67 7.71 -6.41
CA ARG A 150 -11.30 7.16 -6.34
C ARG A 150 -11.34 5.65 -6.21
N ALA A 151 -12.17 5.08 -5.33
CA ALA A 151 -12.31 3.62 -5.21
C ALA A 151 -12.72 2.95 -6.54
N ILE A 152 -13.67 3.55 -7.28
CA ILE A 152 -14.08 3.04 -8.60
C ILE A 152 -12.91 3.14 -9.60
N GLN A 153 -12.22 4.28 -9.66
CA GLN A 153 -11.07 4.46 -10.55
C GLN A 153 -9.96 3.43 -10.26
N GLN A 154 -9.65 3.22 -8.98
CA GLN A 154 -8.67 2.23 -8.53
C GLN A 154 -9.10 0.82 -8.95
N ALA A 155 -10.35 0.44 -8.72
CA ALA A 155 -10.88 -0.86 -9.13
C ALA A 155 -10.78 -1.07 -10.66
N ILE A 156 -11.09 -0.04 -11.45
CA ILE A 156 -10.95 -0.09 -12.91
C ILE A 156 -9.48 -0.31 -13.28
N VAL A 157 -8.54 0.49 -12.75
CA VAL A 157 -7.11 0.37 -13.10
C VAL A 157 -6.53 -0.97 -12.65
N ILE A 158 -6.90 -1.47 -11.47
CA ILE A 158 -6.50 -2.81 -11.00
C ILE A 158 -6.98 -3.88 -11.98
N ALA A 159 -8.26 -3.83 -12.38
CA ALA A 159 -8.86 -4.83 -13.25
C ALA A 159 -8.29 -4.81 -14.67
N ILE A 160 -8.09 -3.62 -15.25
CA ILE A 160 -7.75 -3.49 -16.67
C ILE A 160 -6.27 -3.22 -16.92
N GLY A 161 -5.53 -2.70 -15.94
CA GLY A 161 -4.21 -2.11 -16.12
C GLY A 161 -3.16 -3.06 -16.70
N LEU A 162 -3.33 -4.36 -16.52
CA LEU A 162 -2.46 -5.40 -17.10
C LEU A 162 -3.11 -6.23 -18.22
N LEU A 163 -4.29 -5.85 -18.71
CA LEU A 163 -4.94 -6.57 -19.82
C LEU A 163 -4.02 -6.79 -21.02
N PRO A 164 -3.25 -5.78 -21.52
CA PRO A 164 -2.38 -6.01 -22.65
C PRO A 164 -1.25 -7.02 -22.34
N LEU A 165 -0.72 -7.03 -21.11
CA LEU A 165 0.30 -8.01 -20.71
C LEU A 165 -0.31 -9.41 -20.59
N ALA A 166 -1.44 -9.53 -19.89
CA ALA A 166 -2.12 -10.80 -19.70
C ALA A 166 -2.54 -11.42 -21.04
N ALA A 167 -2.99 -10.62 -22.00
CA ALA A 167 -3.37 -11.06 -23.34
C ALA A 167 -2.18 -11.66 -24.10
N ILE A 168 -0.98 -11.07 -24.01
CA ILE A 168 0.24 -11.61 -24.65
C ILE A 168 0.54 -13.02 -24.14
N TRP A 169 0.42 -13.24 -22.83
CA TRP A 169 0.74 -14.54 -22.23
C TRP A 169 -0.27 -15.64 -22.55
N HIS A 170 -1.49 -15.29 -22.96
CA HIS A 170 -2.50 -16.28 -23.37
C HIS A 170 -2.09 -17.07 -24.64
N PHE A 171 -1.18 -16.51 -25.45
CA PHE A 171 -0.70 -17.15 -26.68
C PHE A 171 0.40 -18.19 -26.44
N ILE A 172 0.91 -18.35 -25.20
CA ILE A 172 1.93 -19.35 -24.87
C ILE A 172 1.26 -20.56 -24.16
N PRO A 173 1.18 -21.74 -24.80
CA PRO A 173 0.60 -22.92 -24.18
C PRO A 173 1.40 -23.35 -22.93
N PHE A 174 0.68 -23.90 -21.94
CA PHE A 174 1.19 -24.39 -20.64
C PHE A 174 1.74 -23.31 -19.68
N PHE A 175 2.77 -22.54 -20.08
CA PHE A 175 3.40 -21.53 -19.23
C PHE A 175 2.57 -20.23 -19.10
N GLY A 176 1.74 -19.92 -20.09
CA GLY A 176 0.95 -18.68 -20.11
C GLY A 176 0.03 -18.52 -18.91
N LYS A 177 -0.59 -19.60 -18.43
CA LYS A 177 -1.49 -19.58 -17.25
C LYS A 177 -0.72 -19.26 -15.97
N ILE A 178 0.41 -19.90 -15.74
CA ILE A 178 1.23 -19.70 -14.54
C ILE A 178 1.81 -18.29 -14.54
N ILE A 179 2.38 -17.84 -15.66
CA ILE A 179 2.95 -16.50 -15.79
C ILE A 179 1.87 -15.44 -15.59
N SER A 180 0.68 -15.63 -16.17
CA SER A 180 -0.45 -14.70 -15.98
C SER A 180 -0.86 -14.61 -14.52
N GLN A 181 -0.97 -15.73 -13.80
CA GLN A 181 -1.30 -15.73 -12.37
C GLN A 181 -0.22 -15.03 -11.54
N VAL A 182 1.06 -15.26 -11.81
CA VAL A 182 2.17 -14.60 -11.12
C VAL A 182 2.15 -13.08 -11.38
N VAL A 183 1.92 -12.66 -12.62
CA VAL A 183 1.85 -11.25 -13.02
C VAL A 183 0.66 -10.55 -12.35
N VAL A 184 -0.53 -11.17 -12.36
CA VAL A 184 -1.73 -10.65 -11.69
C VAL A 184 -1.54 -10.61 -10.17
N GLY A 185 -0.90 -11.62 -9.60
CA GLY A 185 -0.55 -11.65 -8.17
C GLY A 185 0.40 -10.51 -7.81
N ALA A 186 1.50 -10.34 -8.54
CA ALA A 186 2.46 -9.26 -8.35
C ALA A 186 1.81 -7.88 -8.51
N TRP A 187 0.90 -7.73 -9.46
CA TRP A 187 0.12 -6.51 -9.66
C TRP A 187 -0.80 -6.19 -8.50
N THR A 188 -1.51 -7.20 -7.99
CA THR A 188 -2.38 -7.04 -6.82
C THR A 188 -1.56 -6.61 -5.61
N VAL A 189 -0.43 -7.28 -5.37
CA VAL A 189 0.51 -6.95 -4.29
C VAL A 189 1.09 -5.53 -4.46
N HIS A 190 1.39 -5.11 -5.69
CA HIS A 190 1.85 -3.76 -5.99
C HIS A 190 0.80 -2.71 -5.59
N TRP A 191 -0.47 -2.94 -5.92
CA TRP A 191 -1.56 -2.02 -5.56
C TRP A 191 -1.83 -1.94 -4.07
N VAL A 192 -1.58 -3.00 -3.31
CA VAL A 192 -1.68 -2.95 -1.85
C VAL A 192 -0.71 -1.94 -1.25
N VAL A 193 0.49 -1.78 -1.83
CA VAL A 193 1.44 -0.75 -1.38
C VAL A 193 1.00 0.65 -1.79
N VAL A 194 0.48 0.81 -3.00
CA VAL A 194 -0.08 2.09 -3.46
C VAL A 194 -1.22 2.54 -2.54
N ASP A 195 -2.15 1.63 -2.21
CA ASP A 195 -3.26 1.88 -1.27
C ASP A 195 -2.73 2.26 0.11
N ALA A 196 -1.74 1.53 0.62
CA ALA A 196 -1.11 1.81 1.91
C ALA A 196 -0.46 3.19 1.96
N PHE A 197 0.20 3.62 0.88
CA PHE A 197 0.85 4.93 0.81
C PHE A 197 -0.17 6.05 0.69
N ASP A 198 -1.21 5.88 -0.13
CA ASP A 198 -2.33 6.83 -0.24
C ASP A 198 -3.04 7.02 1.12
N ASP A 199 -3.32 5.93 1.84
CA ASP A 199 -3.95 5.96 3.17
C ASP A 199 -3.09 6.68 4.23
N ALA A 200 -1.77 6.72 4.05
CA ALA A 200 -0.82 7.37 4.97
C ALA A 200 -0.46 8.82 4.60
N ARG A 201 -1.06 9.37 3.54
CA ARG A 201 -0.85 10.77 3.16
C ARG A 201 -1.49 11.70 4.17
N VAL A 202 -0.74 12.74 4.51
CA VAL A 202 -1.16 13.83 5.39
C VAL A 202 -0.94 15.17 4.69
N LEU A 203 -1.57 16.23 5.19
CA LEU A 203 -1.34 17.59 4.73
C LEU A 203 -0.23 18.23 5.56
N LEU A 204 0.71 18.88 4.91
CA LEU A 204 1.72 19.69 5.59
C LEU A 204 1.10 21.02 6.09
N PRO A 205 1.74 21.72 7.05
CA PRO A 205 1.25 23.02 7.52
C PRO A 205 1.12 24.02 6.36
N GLY A 206 -0.06 24.64 6.24
CA GLY A 206 -0.36 25.59 5.15
C GLY A 206 -0.76 24.94 3.82
N GLU A 207 -0.69 23.62 3.72
CA GLU A 207 -1.10 22.88 2.53
C GLU A 207 -2.61 22.64 2.51
N THR A 208 -3.19 22.73 1.31
CA THR A 208 -4.59 22.36 1.06
C THR A 208 -4.65 21.03 0.32
N VAL A 209 -5.78 20.31 0.40
CA VAL A 209 -5.98 19.07 -0.37
C VAL A 209 -5.72 19.28 -1.87
N LYS A 210 -6.16 20.43 -2.42
CA LYS A 210 -5.96 20.75 -3.85
C LYS A 210 -4.50 20.99 -4.21
N SER A 211 -3.73 21.65 -3.34
CA SER A 211 -2.30 21.88 -3.59
C SER A 211 -1.50 20.58 -3.48
N ALA A 212 -1.80 19.74 -2.48
CA ALA A 212 -1.20 18.42 -2.32
C ALA A 212 -1.45 17.53 -3.56
N GLU A 213 -2.71 17.46 -4.01
CA GLU A 213 -3.07 16.74 -5.23
C GLU A 213 -2.36 17.29 -6.47
N ALA A 214 -2.26 18.60 -6.62
CA ALA A 214 -1.57 19.20 -7.76
C ALA A 214 -0.08 18.81 -7.79
N THR A 215 0.56 18.74 -6.62
CA THR A 215 1.95 18.27 -6.48
C THR A 215 2.07 16.79 -6.84
N ASP A 216 1.20 15.94 -6.29
CA ASP A 216 1.21 14.49 -6.59
C ASP A 216 0.98 14.22 -8.10
N GLN A 217 0.09 14.99 -8.74
CA GLN A 217 -0.23 14.83 -10.17
C GLN A 217 0.91 15.25 -11.11
N ARG A 218 1.80 16.14 -10.66
CA ARG A 218 3.02 16.54 -11.38
C ARG A 218 4.09 15.46 -11.35
N ALA A 219 3.99 14.48 -10.46
CA ALA A 219 4.91 13.36 -10.45
C ALA A 219 4.86 12.56 -11.76
N ARG A 220 5.92 11.79 -12.01
CA ARG A 220 6.11 11.05 -13.25
C ARG A 220 4.95 10.06 -13.48
N SER A 221 4.48 9.93 -14.73
CA SER A 221 3.49 8.91 -15.11
C SER A 221 3.94 7.51 -14.67
N PRO A 222 3.04 6.62 -14.21
CA PRO A 222 3.41 5.31 -13.65
C PRO A 222 4.22 4.42 -14.63
N TRP A 223 5.10 3.58 -14.10
CA TRP A 223 5.97 2.70 -14.90
C TRP A 223 5.23 1.90 -15.97
N PHE A 224 4.05 1.35 -15.65
CA PHE A 224 3.30 0.49 -16.57
C PHE A 224 2.74 1.29 -17.76
N VAL A 225 2.28 2.53 -17.52
CA VAL A 225 1.89 3.47 -18.59
C VAL A 225 3.08 3.76 -19.49
N ARG A 226 4.24 4.08 -18.91
CA ARG A 226 5.46 4.37 -19.67
C ARG A 226 5.91 3.16 -20.49
N MET A 227 5.80 1.96 -19.92
CA MET A 227 6.09 0.71 -20.60
C MET A 227 5.15 0.50 -21.79
N PHE A 228 3.84 0.73 -21.64
CA PHE A 228 2.90 0.64 -22.78
C PHE A 228 3.17 1.65 -23.88
N LEU A 229 3.51 2.89 -23.52
CA LEU A 229 3.86 3.90 -24.50
C LEU A 229 5.13 3.51 -25.28
N ARG A 230 6.18 3.07 -24.58
CA ARG A 230 7.41 2.56 -25.21
C ARG A 230 7.14 1.34 -26.09
N ALA A 231 6.33 0.38 -25.61
CA ALA A 231 5.95 -0.79 -26.39
C ALA A 231 5.21 -0.40 -27.67
N ALA A 232 4.32 0.60 -27.60
CA ALA A 232 3.60 1.09 -28.78
C ALA A 232 4.53 1.72 -29.84
N ASP A 233 5.66 2.29 -29.44
CA ASP A 233 6.65 2.87 -30.36
C ASP A 233 7.42 1.79 -31.14
N HIS A 234 7.46 0.56 -30.64
CA HIS A 234 8.10 -0.58 -31.30
C HIS A 234 7.13 -1.45 -32.14
N ILE A 235 5.82 -1.15 -32.14
CA ILE A 235 4.82 -1.92 -32.90
C ILE A 235 4.74 -1.38 -34.34
N PRO A 236 5.05 -2.21 -35.36
CA PRO A 236 5.02 -1.76 -36.76
C PRO A 236 3.59 -1.51 -37.28
N VAL A 237 2.60 -2.16 -36.66
CA VAL A 237 1.19 -2.08 -37.07
C VAL A 237 0.54 -0.84 -36.44
N ARG A 238 0.41 0.23 -37.24
CA ARG A 238 -0.17 1.53 -36.83
C ARG A 238 -1.48 1.46 -36.04
N PRO A 239 -2.52 0.68 -36.43
CA PRO A 239 -3.76 0.63 -35.67
C PRO A 239 -3.58 0.00 -34.28
N VAL A 240 -2.73 -1.02 -34.14
CA VAL A 240 -2.44 -1.67 -32.86
C VAL A 240 -1.63 -0.74 -31.95
N ALA A 241 -0.62 -0.05 -32.49
CA ALA A 241 0.14 0.97 -31.77
C ALA A 241 -0.79 2.12 -31.30
N GLY A 242 -1.71 2.56 -32.16
CA GLY A 242 -2.70 3.59 -31.83
C GLY A 242 -3.64 3.18 -30.70
N ALA A 243 -4.15 1.94 -30.72
CA ALA A 243 -4.98 1.39 -29.66
C ALA A 243 -4.22 1.30 -28.32
N LEU A 244 -2.98 0.81 -28.34
CA LEU A 244 -2.14 0.71 -27.14
C LEU A 244 -1.83 2.09 -26.54
N ARG A 245 -1.57 3.12 -27.38
CA ARG A 245 -1.39 4.50 -26.90
C ARG A 245 -2.67 5.08 -26.29
N LYS A 246 -3.84 4.84 -26.89
CA LYS A 246 -5.13 5.27 -26.33
C LYS A 246 -5.39 4.60 -24.98
N PHE A 247 -5.13 3.29 -24.90
CA PHE A 247 -5.23 2.53 -23.66
C PHE A 247 -4.27 3.07 -22.58
N ALA A 248 -2.99 3.28 -22.93
CA ALA A 248 -2.00 3.83 -22.00
C ALA A 248 -2.42 5.20 -21.45
N ARG A 249 -2.92 6.10 -22.31
CA ARG A 249 -3.44 7.42 -21.90
C ARG A 249 -4.70 7.31 -21.05
N PHE A 250 -5.57 6.34 -21.31
CA PHE A 250 -6.74 6.09 -20.48
C PHE A 250 -6.32 5.63 -19.07
N CYS A 251 -5.41 4.67 -18.99
CA CYS A 251 -4.84 4.23 -17.72
C CYS A 251 -4.11 5.37 -16.99
N ASP A 252 -3.39 6.23 -17.69
CA ASP A 252 -2.71 7.41 -17.13
C ASP A 252 -3.68 8.43 -16.53
N ARG A 253 -4.82 8.66 -17.19
CA ARG A 253 -5.88 9.53 -16.65
C ARG A 253 -6.52 8.94 -15.41
N LEU A 254 -6.73 7.62 -15.39
CA LEU A 254 -7.30 6.95 -14.25
C LEU A 254 -6.32 6.88 -13.07
N SER A 255 -5.03 6.72 -13.32
CA SER A 255 -3.99 6.65 -12.28
C SER A 255 -3.48 8.01 -11.81
N LEU A 256 -3.98 9.10 -12.39
CA LEU A 256 -3.60 10.48 -12.07
C LEU A 256 -3.60 10.78 -10.56
N PRO A 257 -4.59 10.32 -9.75
CA PRO A 257 -4.61 10.57 -8.31
C PRO A 257 -3.53 9.84 -7.51
N TRP A 258 -2.88 8.81 -8.07
CA TRP A 258 -1.88 7.99 -7.38
C TRP A 258 -0.46 8.17 -7.92
N ARG A 259 -0.22 9.19 -8.76
CA ARG A 259 1.08 9.40 -9.40
C ARG A 259 2.21 9.65 -8.39
N GLY A 260 1.92 10.35 -7.30
CA GLY A 260 2.89 10.55 -6.21
C GLY A 260 3.31 9.22 -5.60
N GLU A 261 2.35 8.34 -5.34
CA GLU A 261 2.56 7.02 -4.72
C GLU A 261 3.35 6.10 -5.64
N PHE A 262 3.05 6.08 -6.94
CA PHE A 262 3.85 5.36 -7.93
C PHE A 262 5.29 5.90 -7.99
N ALA A 263 5.47 7.22 -7.98
CA ALA A 263 6.81 7.82 -8.01
C ALA A 263 7.63 7.50 -6.75
N LEU A 264 7.00 7.53 -5.57
CA LEU A 264 7.62 7.14 -4.30
C LEU A 264 8.06 5.67 -4.31
N MET A 265 7.17 4.77 -4.75
CA MET A 265 7.50 3.36 -4.87
C MET A 265 8.66 3.11 -5.86
N GLU A 266 8.67 3.82 -6.98
CA GLU A 266 9.74 3.76 -7.97
C GLU A 266 11.07 4.36 -7.47
N GLY A 267 11.01 5.36 -6.58
CA GLY A 267 12.19 5.94 -5.93
C GLY A 267 12.83 5.00 -4.90
N HIS A 268 12.03 4.13 -4.28
CA HIS A 268 12.46 3.19 -3.23
C HIS A 268 12.00 1.75 -3.51
N PRO A 269 12.44 1.12 -4.63
CA PRO A 269 11.89 -0.15 -5.09
C PRO A 269 12.19 -1.33 -4.16
N THR A 270 13.37 -1.34 -3.53
CA THR A 270 13.80 -2.42 -2.62
C THR A 270 13.00 -2.42 -1.32
N ILE A 271 12.81 -1.23 -0.72
CA ILE A 271 11.96 -1.05 0.46
C ILE A 271 10.51 -1.42 0.13
N SER A 272 9.98 -0.89 -0.98
CA SER A 272 8.60 -1.15 -1.41
C SER A 272 8.36 -2.63 -1.66
N THR A 273 9.33 -3.36 -2.24
CA THR A 273 9.24 -4.81 -2.45
C THR A 273 9.14 -5.58 -1.15
N GLY A 274 10.01 -5.26 -0.18
CA GLY A 274 9.96 -5.89 1.14
C GLY A 274 8.64 -5.61 1.87
N PHE A 275 8.20 -4.36 1.82
CA PHE A 275 6.92 -3.93 2.39
C PHE A 275 5.74 -4.69 1.77
N ALA A 276 5.71 -4.78 0.43
CA ALA A 276 4.67 -5.49 -0.31
C ALA A 276 4.62 -6.97 0.07
N PHE A 277 5.78 -7.63 0.14
CA PHE A 277 5.87 -9.04 0.48
C PHE A 277 5.33 -9.34 1.89
N MET A 278 5.76 -8.57 2.89
CA MET A 278 5.25 -8.76 4.25
C MET A 278 3.76 -8.42 4.35
N THR A 279 3.32 -7.38 3.67
CA THR A 279 1.91 -6.99 3.65
C THR A 279 1.04 -8.09 3.04
N ALA A 280 1.45 -8.69 1.93
CA ALA A 280 0.78 -9.84 1.33
C ALA A 280 0.76 -11.06 2.28
N THR A 281 1.87 -11.29 3.01
CA THR A 281 1.97 -12.37 4.01
C THR A 281 1.00 -12.15 5.16
N LEU A 282 0.85 -10.92 5.65
CA LEU A 282 -0.11 -10.58 6.70
C LEU A 282 -1.57 -10.72 6.23
N LEU A 283 -1.87 -10.29 5.00
CA LEU A 283 -3.19 -10.43 4.39
C LEU A 283 -3.62 -11.90 4.29
N ALA A 284 -2.67 -12.81 4.09
CA ALA A 284 -2.93 -14.25 4.03
C ALA A 284 -3.33 -14.87 5.39
N VAL A 285 -3.18 -14.14 6.51
CA VAL A 285 -3.58 -14.60 7.84
C VAL A 285 -5.00 -14.12 8.16
N PRO A 286 -6.01 -15.01 8.22
CA PRO A 286 -7.43 -14.61 8.30
C PRO A 286 -7.77 -13.69 9.49
N VAL A 287 -7.18 -13.96 10.66
CA VAL A 287 -7.43 -13.19 11.89
C VAL A 287 -6.86 -11.76 11.79
N MET A 288 -5.74 -11.59 11.07
CA MET A 288 -5.08 -10.29 10.92
C MET A 288 -5.86 -9.37 9.96
N ASN A 289 -6.77 -9.91 9.15
CA ASN A 289 -7.51 -9.13 8.16
C ASN A 289 -8.39 -8.02 8.78
N LEU A 290 -8.87 -8.21 10.02
CA LEU A 290 -9.65 -7.18 10.73
C LEU A 290 -8.82 -5.96 11.12
N LEU A 291 -7.56 -6.16 11.50
CA LEU A 291 -6.63 -5.10 11.90
C LEU A 291 -5.67 -4.71 10.77
N PHE A 292 -5.79 -5.35 9.61
CA PHE A 292 -4.85 -5.18 8.51
C PHE A 292 -4.74 -3.72 8.08
N ARG A 293 -5.86 -3.05 7.80
CA ARG A 293 -5.86 -1.63 7.41
C ARG A 293 -5.19 -0.73 8.44
N PRO A 294 -5.59 -0.73 9.73
CA PRO A 294 -4.89 0.02 10.78
C PRO A 294 -3.39 -0.27 10.86
N ILE A 295 -2.99 -1.55 10.80
CA ILE A 295 -1.57 -1.97 10.87
C ILE A 295 -0.79 -1.37 9.71
N ILE A 296 -1.32 -1.51 8.50
CA ILE A 296 -0.68 -1.05 7.28
C ILE A 296 -0.63 0.47 7.23
N LEU A 297 -1.68 1.17 7.65
CA LEU A 297 -1.69 2.63 7.77
C LEU A 297 -0.62 3.13 8.73
N VAL A 298 -0.44 2.50 9.90
CA VAL A 298 0.62 2.88 10.85
C VAL A 298 1.99 2.61 10.25
N ALA A 299 2.17 1.45 9.61
CA ALA A 299 3.43 1.06 8.99
C ALA A 299 3.81 1.99 7.82
N SER A 300 2.87 2.32 6.94
CA SER A 300 3.10 3.23 5.83
C SER A 300 3.27 4.68 6.30
N SER A 301 2.60 5.10 7.38
CA SER A 301 2.82 6.42 7.98
C SER A 301 4.23 6.57 8.54
N HIS A 302 4.75 5.53 9.21
CA HIS A 302 6.14 5.51 9.67
C HIS A 302 7.13 5.54 8.49
N LEU A 303 6.86 4.73 7.46
CA LEU A 303 7.76 4.66 6.31
C LEU A 303 7.76 5.98 5.53
N LEU A 304 6.58 6.48 5.18
CA LEU A 304 6.41 7.67 4.37
C LEU A 304 6.92 8.93 5.08
N GLY A 305 6.78 9.01 6.41
CA GLY A 305 7.39 10.10 7.19
C GLY A 305 8.91 10.18 7.05
N HIS A 306 9.59 9.06 6.92
CA HIS A 306 11.03 9.08 6.64
C HIS A 306 11.35 9.33 5.17
N LEU A 307 10.58 8.75 4.25
CA LEU A 307 10.83 8.93 2.81
C LEU A 307 10.60 10.38 2.37
N GLU A 308 9.58 11.06 2.90
CA GLU A 308 9.32 12.49 2.65
C GLU A 308 10.34 13.41 3.34
N ALA A 309 10.93 12.98 4.47
CA ALA A 309 11.99 13.72 5.15
C ALA A 309 13.34 13.67 4.40
N GLU A 310 13.60 12.60 3.64
CA GLU A 310 14.80 12.47 2.80
C GLU A 310 14.74 13.29 1.51
N ASP A 311 13.55 13.71 1.07
CA ASP A 311 13.39 14.53 -0.14
C ASP A 311 13.38 16.04 0.23
N PRO A 312 14.43 16.80 -0.14
CA PRO A 312 14.50 18.23 0.14
C PRO A 312 13.42 19.03 -0.58
N ALA A 313 12.77 18.49 -1.62
CA ALA A 313 11.67 19.16 -2.32
C ALA A 313 10.34 19.14 -1.55
N SER A 314 10.14 18.20 -0.62
CA SER A 314 8.97 18.14 0.27
C SER A 314 9.11 19.02 1.52
N GLN A 315 10.29 19.56 1.80
CA GLN A 315 10.52 20.54 2.86
C GLN A 315 10.35 21.96 2.27
N HIS A 316 9.14 22.53 2.35
CA HIS A 316 8.97 23.94 2.00
C HIS A 316 9.69 24.86 3.01
N PRO A 317 10.38 25.94 2.56
CA PRO A 317 11.24 26.78 3.42
C PRO A 317 10.54 27.64 4.50
N ASP A 318 9.21 27.71 4.57
CA ASP A 318 8.51 28.81 5.28
C ASP A 318 7.56 28.38 6.42
N ALA A 319 7.85 27.31 7.14
CA ALA A 319 7.08 26.95 8.34
C ALA A 319 7.65 27.58 9.62
N THR A 320 7.59 28.92 9.74
CA THR A 320 7.58 29.56 11.06
C THR A 320 6.35 29.06 11.83
N MET A 321 6.57 28.24 12.85
CA MET A 321 5.54 27.55 13.61
C MET A 321 4.50 28.49 14.23
N PRO A 322 3.19 28.19 14.08
CA PRO A 322 2.21 28.46 15.10
C PRO A 322 1.91 27.15 15.85
N GLN A 323 2.30 27.09 17.12
CA GLN A 323 1.78 26.09 18.05
C GLN A 323 0.25 26.27 18.13
N ARG A 324 -0.53 25.29 17.68
CA ARG A 324 -1.93 25.17 18.08
C ARG A 324 -2.20 23.78 18.65
N MET A 325 -2.59 23.81 19.92
CA MET A 325 -3.13 22.69 20.70
C MET A 325 -4.23 21.97 19.93
N PHE A 326 -4.15 20.64 19.88
CA PHE A 326 -5.32 19.81 19.61
C PHE A 326 -6.37 20.06 20.72
N PRO A 327 -7.64 20.29 20.39
CA PRO A 327 -8.69 20.29 21.40
C PRO A 327 -8.86 18.85 21.92
N ALA A 328 -8.70 18.69 23.24
CA ALA A 328 -9.06 17.46 23.92
C ALA A 328 -10.55 17.14 23.62
N ARG A 329 -10.80 15.91 23.19
CA ARG A 329 -12.13 15.29 23.28
C ARG A 329 -12.06 14.19 24.31
#